data_AF-A0A553NSJ0-F1
#
_entry.id   AF-A0A553NSJ0-F1
#
_cell.length_a   1.000
_cell.length_b   1.000
_cell.length_c   1.000
_cell.angle_alpha   90.00
_cell.angle_beta   90.00
_cell.angle_gamma   90.00
#
_symmetry.space_group_name_H-M   'P 1'
#
loop_
_entity.id
_entity.type
_entity.pdbx_description
1 polymer ?
#
loop_
_entity_poly.entity_id
_entity_poly.type
_entity_poly.pdbx_seq_one_letter_code
_entity_poly.pdbx_strand_id
1 'polypeptide(L)'
;MLNVENESPLSKDIMRVKSFFPIYACKQVSATAIGLYFICSTFTFLTMDKRAYGRKPPSLRSKNLTSSIEVEPFQESLVDINETVFFLETQESLDELDRSLMCAVESYHGANPFDSIVVLINGGGSIPIVPDYLKDVSQIQFRHLSFAHFLEASPLGELWNSPKWKETIYPLNHMSDLLRVVILHKFGGTYIDSDLIALKAFPRLANNNVIVGVETEKVGSAYMKFGKNHAFLEQAIVELFDNYSVWSEPHWSILDIEVKNDFQNVHPDLTSLNPRPELIIPYEYEPTETINTSILIFNKNRKSGSSTVRNWIKVLAPKNRFHMIKSGQTRLPNFPYSMSIGREQEFVDQIKRSPRPLVFMEHFYFVDFRRYDPQLNPTWLNLVREPISRFASLFYHQRKMKIWKGKQKPPEGWFRKNISECVLNDDPECSIKKGYYREQQLTYFCGNALECREVGNLKALALAKLNIESHFPVVGVLELFNETLVALELLLPRFFRGIRQHLATSQSLFQANANPHPDVEHQALLKIQRVLALDQDLYEFVKQRLTKQVSELFRSKKLLKNISTSVSP
;
A
#
# COMPACT_ATOMS: atom_id res chain seq x y z
N MET A 1 -45.11 38.23 6.92
CA MET A 1 -44.38 38.70 5.72
C MET A 1 -42.95 39.00 6.14
N LEU A 2 -42.08 38.00 6.06
CA LEU A 2 -40.63 38.18 6.03
C LEU A 2 -40.15 37.27 4.91
N ASN A 3 -39.61 37.91 3.88
CA ASN A 3 -39.21 37.32 2.62
C ASN A 3 -38.09 36.30 2.85
N VAL A 4 -38.37 35.07 2.43
CA VAL A 4 -37.35 34.06 2.12
C VAL A 4 -37.06 34.24 0.64
N GLU A 5 -36.03 35.02 0.30
CA GLU A 5 -35.47 35.00 -1.05
C GLU A 5 -33.94 35.18 -1.00
N ASN A 6 -33.29 34.27 -1.74
CA ASN A 6 -31.92 34.31 -2.26
C ASN A 6 -30.79 33.80 -1.36
N GLU A 7 -30.81 32.48 -1.07
CA GLU A 7 -29.55 31.74 -0.97
C GLU A 7 -28.97 31.54 -2.39
N SER A 8 -27.72 31.96 -2.57
CA SER A 8 -27.00 31.94 -3.84
C SER A 8 -26.85 30.54 -4.44
N PRO A 9 -26.93 30.37 -5.77
CA PRO A 9 -26.75 29.09 -6.43
C PRO A 9 -25.26 28.75 -6.54
N LEU A 10 -24.68 28.13 -5.52
CA LEU A 10 -23.36 27.50 -5.63
C LEU A 10 -23.32 26.14 -4.91
N SER A 11 -24.31 25.28 -5.20
CA SER A 11 -24.16 23.85 -4.97
C SER A 11 -23.21 23.29 -6.03
N LYS A 12 -21.89 23.41 -5.81
CA LYS A 12 -20.91 22.72 -6.66
C LYS A 12 -21.00 21.22 -6.41
N ASP A 13 -20.98 20.46 -7.49
CA ASP A 13 -21.15 19.01 -7.49
C ASP A 13 -20.02 18.32 -6.71
N ILE A 14 -20.31 17.77 -5.52
CA ILE A 14 -19.31 17.03 -4.73
C ILE A 14 -19.03 15.69 -5.40
N MET A 15 -17.76 15.42 -5.69
CA MET A 15 -17.30 14.17 -6.28
C MET A 15 -16.76 13.19 -5.25
N ARG A 16 -17.03 11.90 -5.48
CA ARG A 16 -16.59 10.81 -4.59
C ARG A 16 -15.44 10.03 -5.19
N VAL A 17 -14.37 9.83 -4.40
CA VAL A 17 -13.26 8.95 -4.76
C VAL A 17 -13.60 7.50 -4.39
N LYS A 18 -13.68 6.61 -5.37
CA LYS A 18 -14.20 5.24 -5.17
C LYS A 18 -13.16 4.12 -5.30
N SER A 19 -12.18 4.25 -6.18
CA SER A 19 -11.20 3.17 -6.43
C SER A 19 -10.00 3.61 -7.24
N PHE A 20 -8.88 2.89 -7.08
CA PHE A 20 -7.66 3.04 -7.89
C PHE A 20 -7.60 1.95 -8.97
N PHE A 21 -7.10 2.29 -10.16
CA PHE A 21 -6.86 1.42 -11.31
C PHE A 21 -5.44 1.68 -11.84
N PRO A 22 -4.46 0.79 -11.55
CA PRO A 22 -3.10 0.97 -12.05
C PRO A 22 -2.98 0.67 -13.56
N ILE A 23 -2.35 1.57 -14.32
CA ILE A 23 -1.91 1.35 -15.71
C ILE A 23 -0.38 1.52 -15.76
N TYR A 24 0.31 0.45 -16.15
CA TYR A 24 1.76 0.44 -16.28
C TYR A 24 2.16 0.65 -17.75
N ALA A 25 2.98 1.67 -18.02
CA ALA A 25 3.57 1.91 -19.34
C ALA A 25 5.09 1.76 -19.26
N CYS A 26 5.70 0.97 -20.16
CA CYS A 26 7.15 1.00 -20.40
C CYS A 26 7.46 0.21 -21.70
N LYS A 27 7.97 0.86 -22.77
CA LYS A 27 8.77 0.18 -23.81
C LYS A 27 9.67 1.10 -24.67
N GLN A 28 10.97 0.79 -24.60
CA GLN A 28 12.01 0.75 -25.65
C GLN A 28 12.05 1.82 -26.76
N VAL A 29 12.93 2.83 -26.58
CA VAL A 29 13.43 3.73 -27.64
C VAL A 29 14.30 2.95 -28.63
N SER A 30 14.02 3.11 -29.93
CA SER A 30 14.85 2.60 -31.03
C SER A 30 16.19 3.34 -31.12
N ALA A 31 17.24 2.58 -31.40
CA ALA A 31 18.62 3.03 -31.51
C ALA A 31 18.83 4.19 -32.50
N THR A 32 19.29 5.35 -32.00
CA THR A 32 20.52 6.04 -32.42
C THR A 32 20.82 7.22 -31.49
N ALA A 33 22.11 7.38 -31.14
CA ALA A 33 22.75 8.52 -30.49
C ALA A 33 22.50 8.80 -28.98
N ILE A 34 23.41 8.23 -28.18
CA ILE A 34 24.12 8.82 -27.01
C ILE A 34 23.25 9.43 -25.89
N GLY A 35 23.04 8.61 -24.86
CA GLY A 35 23.02 9.01 -23.45
C GLY A 35 21.72 9.61 -22.93
N LEU A 36 20.73 8.80 -22.55
CA LEU A 36 19.54 9.27 -21.83
C LEU A 36 19.04 8.25 -20.78
N TYR A 37 18.68 8.79 -19.62
CA TYR A 37 18.16 8.12 -18.43
C TYR A 37 16.78 7.48 -18.70
N PHE A 38 16.59 6.22 -18.28
CA PHE A 38 15.26 5.60 -18.23
C PHE A 38 14.58 5.92 -16.89
N ILE A 39 13.57 6.80 -16.90
CA ILE A 39 12.68 7.04 -15.75
C ILE A 39 11.38 6.29 -16.04
N CYS A 40 11.13 5.16 -15.36
CA CYS A 40 9.88 4.40 -15.50
C CYS A 40 8.94 4.84 -14.36
N SER A 41 7.93 5.67 -14.68
CA SER A 41 6.89 6.15 -13.76
C SER A 41 5.62 5.31 -13.91
N THR A 42 5.09 4.75 -12.82
CA THR A 42 3.85 3.97 -12.85
C THR A 42 2.63 4.87 -12.68
N PHE A 43 1.66 4.88 -13.59
CA PHE A 43 0.43 5.66 -13.46
C PHE A 43 -0.68 4.84 -12.76
N THR A 44 -1.38 5.47 -11.82
CA THR A 44 -2.52 4.88 -11.12
C THR A 44 -3.72 5.80 -11.25
N PHE A 45 -4.83 5.32 -11.78
CA PHE A 45 -6.01 6.13 -12.02
C PHE A 45 -7.00 6.03 -10.87
N LEU A 46 -7.57 7.14 -10.43
CA LEU A 46 -8.60 7.16 -9.39
C LEU A 46 -9.97 7.40 -10.01
N THR A 47 -10.92 6.47 -9.88
CA THR A 47 -12.28 6.76 -10.36
C THR A 47 -12.99 7.72 -9.44
N MET A 48 -13.52 8.75 -10.09
CA MET A 48 -14.37 9.77 -9.51
C MET A 48 -15.79 9.57 -9.99
N ASP A 49 -16.77 9.64 -9.09
CA ASP A 49 -18.20 9.47 -9.43
C ASP A 49 -19.01 10.66 -8.91
N LYS A 50 -19.72 11.32 -9.84
CA LYS A 50 -20.74 12.34 -9.60
C LYS A 50 -22.05 11.70 -9.14
N ARG A 51 -22.10 11.22 -7.89
CA ARG A 51 -23.37 10.78 -7.26
C ARG A 51 -23.47 11.21 -5.81
N ALA A 52 -23.95 12.44 -5.58
CA ALA A 52 -24.56 12.82 -4.30
C ALA A 52 -25.37 14.15 -4.38
N TYR A 53 -26.53 14.15 -5.05
CA TYR A 53 -27.64 15.00 -4.56
C TYR A 53 -28.38 14.20 -3.48
N GLY A 54 -28.37 14.68 -2.23
CA GLY A 54 -29.37 14.26 -1.24
C GLY A 54 -28.93 13.44 -0.02
N ARG A 55 -27.63 13.18 0.22
CA ARG A 55 -27.20 12.79 1.58
C ARG A 55 -26.60 14.00 2.26
N LYS A 56 -27.25 14.46 3.34
CA LYS A 56 -26.64 15.42 4.27
C LYS A 56 -25.22 14.94 4.54
N PRO A 57 -24.18 15.80 4.41
CA PRO A 57 -22.85 15.45 4.87
C PRO A 57 -22.98 14.93 6.32
N PRO A 58 -22.13 13.96 6.74
CA PRO A 58 -22.12 13.52 8.13
C PRO A 58 -22.13 14.79 8.98
N SER A 59 -23.16 14.95 9.81
CA SER A 59 -23.42 16.18 10.53
C SER A 59 -22.13 16.62 11.19
N LEU A 60 -21.60 17.81 10.81
CA LEU A 60 -20.50 18.50 11.48
C LEU A 60 -20.67 18.29 12.98
N ARG A 61 -19.88 17.37 13.56
CA ARG A 61 -19.90 17.08 14.98
C ARG A 61 -19.02 18.11 15.69
N SER A 62 -19.39 19.38 15.61
CA SER A 62 -19.09 20.35 16.66
C SER A 62 -20.01 21.56 16.52
N LYS A 63 -20.63 21.95 17.63
CA LYS A 63 -21.50 23.12 17.74
C LYS A 63 -20.74 24.37 18.19
N ASN A 64 -19.40 24.34 18.17
CA ASN A 64 -18.56 25.43 18.65
C ASN A 64 -17.64 25.90 17.51
N LEU A 65 -18.11 26.92 16.77
CA LEU A 65 -17.30 27.70 15.84
C LEU A 65 -16.73 28.87 16.65
N THR A 66 -15.57 28.69 17.27
CA THR A 66 -15.14 29.65 18.32
C THR A 66 -13.69 30.12 18.25
N SER A 67 -12.86 29.71 17.28
CA SER A 67 -11.47 30.16 17.26
C SER A 67 -10.89 30.50 15.89
N SER A 68 -10.08 31.57 15.87
CA SER A 68 -9.29 31.97 14.72
C SER A 68 -7.99 31.18 14.61
N ILE A 69 -7.45 31.07 13.39
CA ILE A 69 -6.13 30.50 13.09
C ILE A 69 -5.30 31.56 12.40
N GLU A 70 -4.08 31.82 12.89
CA GLU A 70 -3.09 32.61 12.15
C GLU A 70 -2.47 31.76 11.04
N VAL A 71 -2.43 32.31 9.83
CA VAL A 71 -1.89 31.65 8.65
C VAL A 71 -0.44 32.06 8.47
N GLU A 72 0.47 31.15 8.82
CA GLU A 72 1.91 31.36 8.67
C GLU A 72 2.36 31.25 7.20
N PRO A 73 3.45 31.91 6.79
CA PRO A 73 4.02 31.74 5.45
C PRO A 73 4.39 30.28 5.14
N PHE A 74 4.11 29.85 3.91
CA PHE A 74 4.50 28.52 3.43
C PHE A 74 6.02 28.36 3.40
N GLN A 75 6.51 27.20 3.87
CA GLN A 75 7.92 26.83 3.86
C GLN A 75 8.10 25.51 3.11
N GLU A 76 9.01 25.47 2.15
CA GLU A 76 9.25 24.27 1.33
C GLU A 76 9.70 23.06 2.17
N SER A 77 10.32 23.29 3.33
CA SER A 77 10.73 22.24 4.28
C SER A 77 9.58 21.45 4.90
N LEU A 78 8.34 21.92 4.75
CA LEU A 78 7.14 21.22 5.22
C LEU A 78 6.75 20.07 4.28
N VAL A 79 7.35 19.98 3.09
CA VAL A 79 6.97 19.01 2.07
C VAL A 79 7.78 17.72 2.20
N ASP A 80 7.10 16.61 2.50
CA ASP A 80 7.55 15.25 2.22
C ASP A 80 6.77 14.72 0.99
N ILE A 81 7.46 14.43 -0.10
CA ILE A 81 6.85 13.98 -1.37
C ILE A 81 5.96 12.74 -1.19
N ASN A 82 6.26 11.85 -0.22
CA ASN A 82 5.45 10.66 0.00
C ASN A 82 4.15 10.98 0.73
N GLU A 83 4.19 11.93 1.67
CA GLU A 83 3.16 12.12 2.71
C GLU A 83 2.43 13.47 2.63
N THR A 84 2.92 14.44 1.84
CA THR A 84 2.32 15.78 1.73
C THR A 84 1.18 15.83 0.72
N VAL A 85 0.10 16.46 1.14
CA VAL A 85 -1.15 16.62 0.39
C VAL A 85 -1.55 18.09 0.39
N PHE A 86 -1.71 18.66 -0.80
CA PHE A 86 -2.05 20.05 -1.02
C PHE A 86 -3.54 20.21 -1.31
N PHE A 87 -4.15 21.16 -0.63
CA PHE A 87 -5.42 21.77 -1.00
C PHE A 87 -5.20 23.25 -1.30
N LEU A 88 -6.00 23.82 -2.19
CA LEU A 88 -5.93 25.24 -2.55
C LEU A 88 -7.19 25.99 -2.11
N GLU A 89 -6.97 27.11 -1.45
CA GLU A 89 -7.98 28.15 -1.25
C GLU A 89 -7.54 29.40 -2.04
N THR A 90 -8.24 29.66 -3.13
CA THR A 90 -7.88 30.69 -4.13
C THR A 90 -8.44 32.07 -3.81
N GLN A 91 -9.36 32.18 -2.83
CA GLN A 91 -9.91 33.46 -2.41
C GLN A 91 -8.89 34.30 -1.64
N GLU A 92 -8.83 35.59 -1.95
CA GLU A 92 -7.91 36.55 -1.31
C GLU A 92 -8.40 37.02 0.08
N SER A 93 -9.71 37.09 0.29
CA SER A 93 -10.33 37.48 1.56
C SER A 93 -11.08 36.28 2.15
N LEU A 94 -10.71 35.88 3.38
CA LEU A 94 -11.35 34.77 4.09
C LEU A 94 -12.11 35.30 5.30
N ASP A 95 -13.41 35.54 5.14
CA ASP A 95 -14.31 35.75 6.28
C ASP A 95 -14.69 34.41 6.96
N GLU A 96 -14.75 33.33 6.17
CA GLU A 96 -14.98 31.93 6.56
C GLU A 96 -14.20 31.02 5.58
N LEU A 97 -13.76 29.84 6.02
CA LEU A 97 -13.25 28.82 5.10
C LEU A 97 -14.39 28.24 4.26
N ASP A 98 -14.10 27.93 3.00
CA ASP A 98 -15.08 27.23 2.16
C ASP A 98 -15.50 25.90 2.81
N ARG A 99 -16.81 25.66 2.87
CA ARG A 99 -17.36 24.47 3.53
C ARG A 99 -17.00 23.18 2.79
N SER A 100 -16.87 23.25 1.47
CA SER A 100 -16.44 22.11 0.65
C SER A 100 -15.00 21.78 0.98
N LEU A 101 -14.12 22.78 1.04
CA LEU A 101 -12.72 22.63 1.45
C LEU A 101 -12.62 21.99 2.85
N MET A 102 -13.38 22.47 3.84
CA MET A 102 -13.39 21.88 5.18
C MET A 102 -13.82 20.41 5.16
N CYS A 103 -14.88 20.07 4.42
CA CYS A 103 -15.35 18.68 4.29
C CYS A 103 -14.33 17.81 3.55
N ALA A 104 -13.67 18.34 2.53
CA ALA A 104 -12.63 17.65 1.77
C ALA A 104 -11.44 17.31 2.66
N VAL A 105 -10.90 18.29 3.39
CA VAL A 105 -9.80 18.11 4.34
C VAL A 105 -10.17 17.13 5.45
N GLU A 106 -11.35 17.29 6.07
CA GLU A 106 -11.84 16.39 7.12
C GLU A 106 -11.94 14.94 6.62
N SER A 107 -12.59 14.74 5.47
CA SER A 107 -12.78 13.41 4.91
C SER A 107 -11.44 12.76 4.55
N TYR A 108 -10.51 13.54 4.00
CA TYR A 108 -9.17 13.05 3.66
C TYR A 108 -8.37 12.67 4.89
N HIS A 109 -8.32 13.55 5.90
CA HIS A 109 -7.61 13.27 7.15
C HIS A 109 -8.20 12.04 7.86
N GLY A 110 -9.52 11.94 7.93
CA GLY A 110 -10.21 10.80 8.52
C GLY A 110 -9.85 9.47 7.84
N ALA A 111 -9.63 9.50 6.52
CA ALA A 111 -9.16 8.36 5.76
C ALA A 111 -7.63 8.13 5.84
N ASN A 112 -6.83 9.18 6.04
CA ASN A 112 -5.36 9.17 5.98
C ASN A 112 -4.75 9.97 7.16
N PRO A 113 -4.84 9.47 8.39
CA PRO A 113 -4.55 10.26 9.60
C PRO A 113 -3.07 10.59 9.80
N PHE A 114 -2.18 10.01 9.00
CA PHE A 114 -0.73 10.16 9.09
C PHE A 114 -0.14 11.03 7.98
N ASP A 115 -0.94 11.44 7.00
CA ASP A 115 -0.47 12.26 5.89
C ASP A 115 -0.45 13.74 6.33
N SER A 116 0.53 14.49 5.83
CA SER A 116 0.67 15.92 6.12
C SER A 116 -0.19 16.72 5.14
N ILE A 117 -1.23 17.36 5.64
CA ILE A 117 -2.14 18.17 4.84
C ILE A 117 -1.68 19.62 4.92
N VAL A 118 -1.36 20.20 3.77
CA VAL A 118 -1.01 21.61 3.61
C VAL A 118 -2.12 22.29 2.81
N VAL A 119 -2.91 23.12 3.48
CA VAL A 119 -3.90 23.99 2.84
C VAL A 119 -3.20 25.29 2.51
N LEU A 120 -2.94 25.52 1.22
CA LEU A 120 -2.32 26.75 0.74
C LEU A 120 -3.40 27.80 0.48
N ILE A 121 -3.20 28.98 1.05
CA ILE A 121 -4.14 30.09 1.02
C ILE A 121 -3.48 31.28 0.34
N ASN A 122 -4.20 31.88 -0.61
CA ASN A 122 -3.72 33.07 -1.31
C ASN A 122 -3.63 34.31 -0.40
N GLY A 123 -4.64 34.51 0.45
CA GLY A 123 -4.67 35.58 1.46
C GLY A 123 -3.73 35.30 2.65
N GLY A 124 -3.18 36.36 3.24
CA GLY A 124 -2.44 36.30 4.51
C GLY A 124 -3.32 36.75 5.69
N GLY A 125 -2.88 36.49 6.92
CA GLY A 125 -3.54 36.97 8.13
C GLY A 125 -4.22 35.86 8.94
N SER A 126 -5.37 36.16 9.54
CA SER A 126 -6.10 35.21 10.39
C SER A 126 -7.40 34.74 9.73
N ILE A 127 -7.65 33.43 9.75
CA ILE A 127 -8.93 32.85 9.38
C ILE A 127 -9.85 32.97 10.61
N PRO A 128 -11.00 33.67 10.55
CA PRO A 128 -11.79 33.99 11.73
C PRO A 128 -12.55 32.79 12.30
N ILE A 129 -12.96 31.87 11.44
CA ILE A 129 -13.86 30.76 11.78
C ILE A 129 -13.27 29.45 11.25
N VAL A 130 -12.68 28.65 12.14
CA VAL A 130 -12.26 27.28 11.83
C VAL A 130 -12.81 26.33 12.90
N PRO A 131 -13.40 25.18 12.52
CA PRO A 131 -13.79 24.15 13.47
C PRO A 131 -12.60 23.66 14.32
N ASP A 132 -12.80 23.48 15.63
CA ASP A 132 -11.74 23.10 16.58
C ASP A 132 -10.98 21.82 16.15
N TYR A 133 -11.68 20.87 15.52
CA TYR A 133 -11.05 19.61 15.06
C TYR A 133 -10.02 19.79 13.94
N LEU A 134 -10.10 20.86 13.13
CA LEU A 134 -9.09 21.16 12.12
C LEU A 134 -7.87 21.87 12.73
N LYS A 135 -8.04 22.50 13.89
CA LYS A 135 -6.98 23.22 14.61
C LYS A 135 -6.14 22.31 15.50
N ASP A 136 -6.77 21.33 16.14
CA ASP A 136 -6.11 20.45 17.10
C ASP A 136 -5.29 19.32 16.44
N VAL A 137 -5.35 19.20 15.11
CA VAL A 137 -4.67 18.15 14.34
C VAL A 137 -3.35 18.67 13.81
N SER A 138 -2.24 18.21 14.41
CA SER A 138 -0.87 18.59 14.03
C SER A 138 -0.48 18.31 12.58
N GLN A 139 -1.22 17.40 11.92
CA GLN A 139 -1.01 17.02 10.52
C GLN A 139 -1.60 18.03 9.53
N ILE A 140 -2.53 18.88 9.97
CA ILE A 140 -3.21 19.87 9.12
C ILE A 140 -2.56 21.23 9.33
N GLN A 141 -2.07 21.83 8.25
CA GLN A 141 -1.37 23.10 8.26
C GLN A 141 -1.99 24.07 7.26
N PHE A 142 -2.47 25.20 7.76
CA PHE A 142 -2.88 26.32 6.92
C PHE A 142 -1.66 27.22 6.68
N ARG A 143 -1.33 27.47 5.41
CA ARG A 143 -0.12 28.22 5.03
C ARG A 143 -0.42 29.25 3.95
N HIS A 144 0.15 30.43 4.12
CA HIS A 144 0.03 31.52 3.16
C HIS A 144 1.05 31.34 2.04
N LEU A 145 0.57 31.34 0.80
CA LEU A 145 1.41 31.37 -0.39
C LEU A 145 0.82 32.41 -1.35
N SER A 146 1.60 33.44 -1.69
CA SER A 146 1.17 34.39 -2.72
C SER A 146 1.16 33.69 -4.08
N PHE A 147 -0.04 33.38 -4.57
CA PHE A 147 -0.21 32.63 -5.82
C PHE A 147 0.29 33.41 -7.03
N ALA A 148 0.08 34.73 -7.06
CA ALA A 148 0.58 35.59 -8.11
C ALA A 148 2.11 35.52 -8.23
N HIS A 149 2.84 35.76 -7.13
CA HIS A 149 4.31 35.69 -7.13
C HIS A 149 4.81 34.27 -7.43
N PHE A 150 4.09 33.24 -6.95
CA PHE A 150 4.45 31.85 -7.18
C PHE A 150 4.32 31.44 -8.65
N LEU A 151 3.24 31.85 -9.33
CA LEU A 151 3.03 31.60 -10.74
C LEU A 151 3.99 32.43 -11.62
N GLU A 152 4.23 33.70 -11.27
CA GLU A 152 5.19 34.55 -11.97
C GLU A 152 6.61 33.98 -11.96
N ALA A 153 7.02 33.39 -10.83
CA ALA A 153 8.32 32.72 -10.69
C ALA A 153 8.37 31.30 -11.32
N SER A 154 7.29 30.85 -11.95
CA SER A 154 7.18 29.51 -12.53
C SER A 154 7.41 29.51 -14.05
N PRO A 155 7.57 28.34 -14.69
CA PRO A 155 7.57 28.24 -16.15
C PRO A 155 6.31 28.80 -16.84
N LEU A 156 5.21 28.99 -16.12
CA LEU A 156 3.97 29.60 -16.63
C LEU A 156 3.92 31.13 -16.39
N GLY A 157 4.99 31.75 -15.90
CA GLY A 157 5.02 33.18 -15.59
C GLY A 157 4.78 34.08 -16.81
N GLU A 158 5.26 33.68 -17.99
CA GLU A 158 4.99 34.40 -19.25
C GLU A 158 3.51 34.35 -19.62
N LEU A 159 2.85 33.19 -19.45
CA LEU A 159 1.41 33.06 -19.67
C LEU A 159 0.62 33.90 -18.66
N TRP A 160 0.97 33.82 -17.38
CA TRP A 160 0.35 34.60 -16.30
C TRP A 160 0.43 36.11 -16.55
N ASN A 161 1.55 36.59 -17.07
CA ASN A 161 1.75 38.01 -17.38
C ASN A 161 1.22 38.42 -18.76
N SER A 162 0.77 37.47 -19.57
CA SER A 162 0.29 37.74 -20.93
C SER A 162 -1.03 38.54 -20.94
N PRO A 163 -1.30 39.31 -22.01
CA PRO A 163 -2.61 39.94 -22.20
C PRO A 163 -3.76 38.93 -22.21
N LYS A 164 -3.52 37.70 -22.69
CA LYS A 164 -4.51 36.62 -22.69
C LYS A 164 -5.02 36.34 -21.28
N TRP A 165 -4.13 36.23 -20.29
CA TRP A 165 -4.56 36.00 -18.90
C TRP A 165 -5.52 37.07 -18.37
N LYS A 166 -5.26 38.34 -18.71
CA LYS A 166 -6.06 39.49 -18.24
C LYS A 166 -7.45 39.56 -18.89
N GLU A 167 -7.66 38.87 -20.00
CA GLU A 167 -8.91 38.88 -20.77
C GLU A 167 -9.83 37.70 -20.42
N THR A 168 -9.41 36.79 -19.52
CA THR A 168 -10.23 35.62 -19.18
C THR A 168 -11.46 35.97 -18.35
N ILE A 169 -12.57 35.29 -18.64
CA ILE A 169 -13.80 35.39 -17.85
C ILE A 169 -13.84 34.42 -16.66
N TYR A 170 -12.84 33.53 -16.53
CA TYR A 170 -12.74 32.52 -15.45
C TYR A 170 -11.41 32.61 -14.66
N PRO A 171 -11.05 33.77 -14.10
CA PRO A 171 -9.71 34.00 -13.53
C PRO A 171 -9.37 33.07 -12.35
N LEU A 172 -10.33 32.79 -11.46
CA LEU A 172 -10.10 31.93 -10.30
C LEU A 172 -9.90 30.47 -10.70
N ASN A 173 -10.72 29.96 -11.62
CA ASN A 173 -10.63 28.58 -12.09
C ASN A 173 -9.33 28.35 -12.86
N HIS A 174 -9.01 29.23 -13.80
CA HIS A 174 -7.77 29.11 -14.54
C HIS A 174 -6.55 29.22 -13.61
N MET A 175 -6.62 30.03 -12.55
CA MET A 175 -5.52 30.16 -11.60
C MET A 175 -5.33 28.85 -10.84
N SER A 176 -6.43 28.23 -10.41
CA SER A 176 -6.44 26.90 -9.81
C SER A 176 -5.84 25.83 -10.73
N ASP A 177 -6.13 25.89 -12.04
CA ASP A 177 -5.59 24.98 -13.06
C ASP A 177 -4.07 25.11 -13.25
N LEU A 178 -3.55 26.34 -13.26
CA LEU A 178 -2.10 26.56 -13.32
C LEU A 178 -1.42 26.12 -12.01
N LEU A 179 -1.98 26.51 -10.86
CA LEU A 179 -1.38 26.26 -9.54
C LEU A 179 -1.23 24.77 -9.24
N ARG A 180 -2.26 23.96 -9.48
CA ARG A 180 -2.23 22.52 -9.19
C ARG A 180 -1.10 21.79 -9.93
N VAL A 181 -0.78 22.21 -11.15
CA VAL A 181 0.31 21.63 -11.95
C VAL A 181 1.65 22.16 -11.47
N VAL A 182 1.79 23.47 -11.28
CA VAL A 182 3.06 24.10 -10.87
C VAL A 182 3.49 23.66 -9.47
N ILE A 183 2.56 23.53 -8.53
CA ILE A 183 2.82 23.05 -7.16
C ILE A 183 3.39 21.63 -7.20
N LEU A 184 2.72 20.71 -7.90
CA LEU A 184 3.20 19.33 -8.02
C LEU A 184 4.50 19.24 -8.82
N HIS A 185 4.69 20.08 -9.83
CA HIS A 185 5.93 20.12 -10.59
C HIS A 185 7.09 20.51 -9.68
N LYS A 186 6.92 21.58 -8.90
CA LYS A 186 7.96 22.14 -8.03
C LYS A 186 8.22 21.28 -6.78
N PHE A 187 7.17 20.74 -6.16
CA PHE A 187 7.25 20.11 -4.85
C PHE A 187 7.04 18.59 -4.88
N GLY A 188 6.40 18.04 -5.91
CA GLY A 188 5.85 16.68 -5.86
C GLY A 188 4.70 16.61 -4.85
N GLY A 189 4.33 15.40 -4.44
CA GLY A 189 3.27 15.17 -3.45
C GLY A 189 1.92 14.90 -4.09
N THR A 190 0.85 15.15 -3.35
CA THR A 190 -0.54 14.94 -3.78
C THR A 190 -1.29 16.27 -3.81
N TYR A 191 -2.16 16.48 -4.80
CA TYR A 191 -3.11 17.59 -4.91
C TYR A 191 -4.53 17.05 -4.96
N ILE A 192 -5.46 17.74 -4.31
CA ILE A 192 -6.88 17.37 -4.23
C ILE A 192 -7.75 18.64 -4.33
N ASP A 193 -8.74 18.64 -5.22
CA ASP A 193 -9.75 19.69 -5.33
C ASP A 193 -10.60 19.76 -4.05
N SER A 194 -11.05 20.96 -3.71
CA SER A 194 -11.86 21.23 -2.51
C SER A 194 -13.29 20.67 -2.59
N ASP A 195 -13.73 20.19 -3.75
CA ASP A 195 -15.02 19.53 -3.95
C ASP A 195 -14.93 17.98 -3.94
N LEU A 196 -13.77 17.43 -3.59
CA LEU A 196 -13.56 16.00 -3.42
C LEU A 196 -13.62 15.55 -1.97
N ILE A 197 -14.37 14.47 -1.72
CA ILE A 197 -14.35 13.79 -0.44
C ILE A 197 -13.70 12.40 -0.54
N ALA A 198 -12.84 12.10 0.43
CA ALA A 198 -12.25 10.79 0.58
C ALA A 198 -13.19 9.86 1.35
N LEU A 199 -13.47 8.69 0.79
CA LEU A 199 -14.29 7.66 1.44
C LEU A 199 -13.44 6.53 2.04
N LYS A 200 -12.16 6.45 1.66
CA LYS A 200 -11.22 5.38 2.01
C LYS A 200 -9.79 5.91 2.00
N ALA A 201 -8.91 5.23 2.73
CA ALA A 201 -7.48 5.49 2.71
C ALA A 201 -6.90 5.32 1.29
N PHE A 202 -5.93 6.16 0.94
CA PHE A 202 -5.16 6.11 -0.30
C PHE A 202 -3.94 5.18 -0.06
N PRO A 203 -3.56 4.33 -1.01
CA PRO A 203 -2.39 3.48 -0.88
C PRO A 203 -1.13 4.35 -0.85
N ARG A 204 -0.25 4.08 0.12
CA ARG A 204 1.08 4.71 0.21
C ARG A 204 2.00 4.12 -0.85
N LEU A 205 1.96 4.72 -2.03
CA LEU A 205 2.81 4.37 -3.17
C LEU A 205 4.18 5.05 -3.06
N ALA A 206 5.22 4.41 -3.61
CA ALA A 206 6.57 4.96 -3.63
C ALA A 206 6.65 6.26 -4.44
N ASN A 207 7.62 7.13 -4.11
CA ASN A 207 7.86 8.47 -4.67
C ASN A 207 7.80 8.64 -6.20
N ASN A 208 8.04 7.59 -6.99
CA ASN A 208 8.06 7.67 -8.46
C ASN A 208 6.72 7.27 -9.10
N ASN A 209 5.71 6.98 -8.29
CA ASN A 209 4.40 6.56 -8.77
C ASN A 209 3.52 7.79 -8.99
N VAL A 210 2.94 7.88 -10.19
CA VAL A 210 1.94 8.87 -10.55
C VAL A 210 0.56 8.34 -10.19
N ILE A 211 -0.29 9.18 -9.62
CA ILE A 211 -1.71 8.89 -9.44
C ILE A 211 -2.51 10.04 -10.01
N VAL A 212 -3.52 9.82 -10.83
CA VAL A 212 -4.39 10.89 -11.33
C VAL A 212 -5.85 10.47 -11.30
N GLY A 213 -6.76 11.42 -11.07
CA GLY A 213 -8.20 11.19 -11.16
C GLY A 213 -8.61 10.84 -12.59
N VAL A 214 -9.64 10.03 -12.73
CA VAL A 214 -10.34 9.78 -14.00
C VAL A 214 -11.82 9.99 -13.76
N GLU A 215 -12.38 10.87 -14.56
CA GLU A 215 -13.82 11.04 -14.67
C GLU A 215 -14.25 10.56 -16.05
N THR A 216 -15.22 9.65 -16.09
CA THR A 216 -15.63 8.95 -17.32
C THR A 216 -14.46 8.22 -18.00
N GLU A 217 -13.89 8.79 -19.07
CA GLU A 217 -12.77 8.24 -19.84
C GLU A 217 -11.64 9.25 -20.08
N LYS A 218 -11.59 10.41 -19.41
CA LYS A 218 -10.42 11.29 -19.47
C LYS A 218 -9.76 11.49 -18.12
N VAL A 219 -8.48 11.85 -18.16
CA VAL A 219 -7.68 12.14 -16.97
C VAL A 219 -8.09 13.47 -16.40
N GLY A 220 -8.68 13.43 -15.21
CA GLY A 220 -9.12 14.59 -14.46
C GLY A 220 -7.98 15.26 -13.69
N SER A 221 -8.10 16.57 -13.50
CA SER A 221 -7.15 17.41 -12.76
C SER A 221 -7.50 17.57 -11.28
N ALA A 222 -8.59 16.96 -10.84
CA ALA A 222 -9.14 17.14 -9.49
C ALA A 222 -8.40 16.33 -8.40
N TYR A 223 -7.76 15.22 -8.77
CA TYR A 223 -6.82 14.53 -7.89
C TYR A 223 -5.57 14.21 -8.67
N MET A 224 -4.40 14.52 -8.12
CA MET A 224 -3.11 14.23 -8.75
C MET A 224 -2.05 13.90 -7.70
N LYS A 225 -1.20 12.91 -7.93
CA LYS A 225 0.01 12.62 -7.16
C LYS A 225 1.15 12.44 -8.12
N PHE A 226 2.24 13.16 -7.91
CA PHE A 226 3.42 13.07 -8.76
C PHE A 226 4.69 13.16 -7.91
N GLY A 227 5.76 12.53 -8.39
CA GLY A 227 7.10 12.86 -7.93
C GLY A 227 7.47 14.29 -8.34
N LYS A 228 8.43 14.88 -7.64
CA LYS A 228 8.98 16.20 -7.99
C LYS A 228 9.63 16.17 -9.39
N ASN A 229 9.47 17.25 -10.16
CA ASN A 229 10.01 17.41 -11.52
C ASN A 229 9.62 16.27 -12.49
N HIS A 230 8.38 15.77 -12.39
CA HIS A 230 7.94 14.69 -13.25
C HIS A 230 7.73 15.18 -14.70
N ALA A 231 8.32 14.50 -15.69
CA ALA A 231 8.28 14.89 -17.11
C ALA A 231 6.86 15.11 -17.67
N PHE A 232 5.86 14.35 -17.20
CA PHE A 232 4.46 14.59 -17.56
C PHE A 232 3.96 15.97 -17.13
N LEU A 233 4.39 16.48 -15.97
CA LEU A 233 4.01 17.82 -15.51
C LEU A 233 4.74 18.90 -16.30
N GLU A 234 5.97 18.66 -16.75
CA GLU A 234 6.66 19.55 -17.69
C GLU A 234 5.89 19.67 -19.01
N GLN A 235 5.40 18.54 -19.55
CA GLN A 235 4.55 18.54 -20.75
C GLN A 235 3.20 19.21 -20.51
N ALA A 236 2.56 18.96 -19.37
CA ALA A 236 1.33 19.64 -18.98
C ALA A 236 1.52 21.16 -18.90
N ILE A 237 2.68 21.62 -18.39
CA ILE A 237 3.05 23.03 -18.38
C ILE A 237 3.17 23.58 -19.81
N VAL A 238 3.85 22.88 -20.71
CA VAL A 238 4.00 23.31 -22.11
C VAL A 238 2.64 23.36 -22.81
N GLU A 239 1.80 22.35 -22.63
CA GLU A 239 0.46 22.31 -23.21
C GLU A 239 -0.42 23.44 -22.68
N LEU A 240 -0.41 23.66 -21.35
CA LEU A 240 -1.13 24.77 -20.72
C LEU A 240 -0.66 26.12 -21.25
N PHE A 241 0.61 26.25 -21.63
CA PHE A 241 1.14 27.46 -22.24
C PHE A 241 0.67 27.63 -23.69
N ASP A 242 0.83 26.60 -24.52
CA ASP A 242 0.60 26.65 -25.97
C ASP A 242 -0.89 26.71 -26.33
N ASN A 243 -1.73 25.96 -25.61
CA ASN A 243 -3.15 25.78 -25.91
C ASN A 243 -4.10 26.57 -24.99
N TYR A 244 -3.57 27.51 -24.19
CA TYR A 244 -4.40 28.39 -23.37
C TYR A 244 -5.38 29.21 -24.21
N SER A 245 -6.67 29.08 -23.88
CA SER A 245 -7.75 29.88 -24.45
C SER A 245 -8.46 30.68 -23.36
N VAL A 246 -8.72 31.96 -23.66
CA VAL A 246 -9.49 32.86 -22.81
C VAL A 246 -10.98 32.52 -22.75
N TRP A 247 -11.47 31.79 -23.76
CA TRP A 247 -12.88 31.47 -23.98
C TRP A 247 -13.24 30.03 -23.63
N SER A 248 -12.25 29.18 -23.34
CA SER A 248 -12.51 27.79 -22.92
C SER A 248 -13.07 27.77 -21.50
N GLU A 249 -14.04 26.89 -21.27
CA GLU A 249 -14.41 26.51 -19.91
C GLU A 249 -13.20 25.90 -19.18
N PRO A 250 -13.15 25.97 -17.82
CA PRO A 250 -12.08 25.40 -17.03
C PRO A 250 -11.78 23.95 -17.42
N HIS A 251 -10.50 23.62 -17.57
CA HIS A 251 -10.09 22.30 -18.01
C HIS A 251 -10.25 21.30 -16.86
N TRP A 252 -11.33 20.53 -16.94
CA TRP A 252 -11.56 19.39 -16.05
C TRP A 252 -10.49 18.30 -16.22
N SER A 253 -9.77 18.31 -17.33
CA SER A 253 -8.70 17.38 -17.68
C SER A 253 -7.32 18.04 -17.68
N ILE A 254 -6.28 17.34 -17.18
CA ILE A 254 -4.90 17.90 -17.11
C ILE A 254 -4.33 18.15 -18.50
N LEU A 255 -4.71 17.27 -19.43
CA LEU A 255 -4.46 17.25 -20.85
C LEU A 255 -5.73 16.64 -21.44
N ASP A 256 -6.14 16.98 -22.67
CA ASP A 256 -7.36 16.44 -23.31
C ASP A 256 -7.20 14.95 -23.73
N ILE A 257 -6.66 14.13 -22.83
CA ILE A 257 -6.25 12.75 -23.08
C ILE A 257 -7.37 11.80 -22.70
N GLU A 258 -7.88 11.07 -23.69
CA GLU A 258 -8.72 9.90 -23.47
C GLU A 258 -7.88 8.71 -22.96
N VAL A 259 -8.30 8.14 -21.82
CA VAL A 259 -7.68 6.99 -21.12
C VAL A 259 -7.61 5.75 -22.02
N LYS A 260 -8.55 5.59 -22.97
CA LYS A 260 -8.63 4.42 -23.86
C LYS A 260 -7.91 4.57 -25.19
N ASN A 261 -7.84 5.78 -25.78
CA ASN A 261 -7.37 5.98 -27.14
C ASN A 261 -6.06 6.81 -27.24
N ASP A 262 -5.85 7.81 -26.39
CA ASP A 262 -4.77 8.79 -26.61
C ASP A 262 -3.56 8.65 -25.69
N PHE A 263 -3.67 7.95 -24.56
CA PHE A 263 -2.47 7.62 -23.75
C PHE A 263 -1.45 6.76 -24.52
N GLN A 264 -1.85 6.10 -25.61
CA GLN A 264 -0.98 5.32 -26.49
C GLN A 264 -0.33 6.16 -27.60
N ASN A 265 -0.92 7.32 -27.94
CA ASN A 265 -0.51 8.17 -29.06
C ASN A 265 0.39 9.33 -28.64
N VAL A 266 0.36 9.74 -27.37
CA VAL A 266 1.11 10.90 -26.84
C VAL A 266 2.61 10.59 -26.63
N HIS A 267 3.04 9.32 -26.61
CA HIS A 267 4.48 9.00 -26.64
C HIS A 267 4.78 7.59 -27.19
N PRO A 268 5.66 7.44 -28.22
CA PRO A 268 6.05 6.13 -28.77
C PRO A 268 6.68 5.18 -27.74
N ASP A 269 7.18 5.69 -26.60
CA ASP A 269 7.85 4.89 -25.57
C ASP A 269 6.92 4.31 -24.48
N LEU A 270 5.61 4.56 -24.55
CA LEU A 270 4.63 4.11 -23.54
C LEU A 270 3.81 2.91 -24.03
N THR A 271 4.47 1.83 -24.51
CA THR A 271 3.74 0.61 -24.90
C THR A 271 3.45 -0.36 -23.73
N SER A 272 2.14 -0.56 -23.56
CA SER A 272 1.33 -1.56 -22.86
C SER A 272 1.99 -2.66 -22.00
N LEU A 273 1.53 -2.76 -20.74
CA LEU A 273 1.32 -4.03 -20.07
C LEU A 273 -0.09 -4.11 -19.47
N ASN A 274 -0.84 -5.12 -19.93
CA ASN A 274 -2.20 -5.45 -19.54
C ASN A 274 -2.48 -5.42 -18.02
N PRO A 275 -3.73 -5.04 -17.64
CA PRO A 275 -4.11 -4.60 -16.31
C PRO A 275 -4.15 -5.74 -15.30
N ARG A 276 -3.99 -5.33 -14.05
CA ARG A 276 -4.05 -6.21 -12.90
C ARG A 276 -5.16 -5.67 -11.97
N PRO A 277 -6.13 -6.48 -11.51
CA PRO A 277 -7.22 -5.98 -10.69
C PRO A 277 -6.85 -6.04 -9.20
N GLU A 278 -6.92 -4.89 -8.53
CA GLU A 278 -6.84 -4.80 -7.07
C GLU A 278 -8.24 -4.94 -6.47
N LEU A 279 -8.44 -6.01 -5.70
CA LEU A 279 -9.55 -6.14 -4.77
C LEU A 279 -9.23 -5.26 -3.55
N ILE A 280 -9.94 -4.14 -3.42
CA ILE A 280 -9.95 -3.30 -2.22
C ILE A 280 -10.74 -4.04 -1.13
N ILE A 281 -10.05 -4.50 -0.08
CA ILE A 281 -10.72 -4.92 1.16
C ILE A 281 -10.36 -3.91 2.24
N PRO A 282 -11.35 -3.16 2.77
CA PRO A 282 -11.15 -2.39 3.98
C PRO A 282 -11.10 -3.36 5.15
N TYR A 283 -10.01 -3.39 5.90
CA TYR A 283 -9.97 -4.09 7.18
C TYR A 283 -9.60 -3.08 8.27
N GLU A 284 -10.59 -2.69 9.07
CA GLU A 284 -10.39 -2.18 10.43
C GLU A 284 -9.85 -3.34 11.26
N TYR A 285 -8.52 -3.40 11.39
CA TYR A 285 -7.83 -4.39 12.22
C TYR A 285 -7.87 -3.92 13.69
N GLU A 286 -8.78 -4.48 14.49
CA GLU A 286 -8.73 -4.41 15.95
C GLU A 286 -8.46 -5.79 16.54
N PRO A 287 -7.24 -6.09 17.02
CA PRO A 287 -7.00 -7.26 17.85
C PRO A 287 -6.30 -6.76 19.10
N THR A 288 -7.10 -6.08 19.89
CA THR A 288 -6.80 -5.95 21.31
C THR A 288 -7.15 -7.25 22.05
N GLU A 289 -7.89 -8.17 21.41
CA GLU A 289 -8.36 -9.42 22.00
C GLU A 289 -7.48 -10.64 21.67
N THR A 290 -7.18 -11.43 22.70
CA THR A 290 -6.49 -12.72 22.56
C THR A 290 -7.34 -13.72 21.79
N ILE A 291 -6.73 -14.46 20.87
CA ILE A 291 -7.48 -15.42 20.05
C ILE A 291 -7.59 -16.77 20.76
N ASN A 292 -8.81 -17.08 21.18
CA ASN A 292 -9.13 -18.34 21.83
C ASN A 292 -9.40 -19.45 20.80
N THR A 293 -8.33 -19.93 20.15
CA THR A 293 -8.41 -21.02 19.17
C THR A 293 -7.86 -22.34 19.71
N SER A 294 -8.42 -23.47 19.27
CA SER A 294 -7.92 -24.82 19.59
C SER A 294 -7.13 -25.46 18.44
N ILE A 295 -7.03 -24.79 17.29
CA ILE A 295 -6.39 -25.31 16.08
C ILE A 295 -5.48 -24.24 15.49
N LEU A 296 -4.20 -24.55 15.39
CA LEU A 296 -3.22 -23.72 14.71
C LEU A 296 -2.70 -24.46 13.48
N ILE A 297 -2.82 -23.83 12.31
CA ILE A 297 -2.25 -24.31 11.06
C ILE A 297 -1.09 -23.39 10.67
N PHE A 298 0.11 -23.95 10.63
CA PHE A 298 1.31 -23.26 10.17
C PHE A 298 1.73 -23.78 8.79
N ASN A 299 1.29 -23.10 7.73
CA ASN A 299 1.61 -23.45 6.34
C ASN A 299 2.98 -22.86 5.93
N LYS A 300 4.04 -23.48 6.45
CA LYS A 300 5.44 -23.02 6.44
C LYS A 300 5.91 -22.47 5.09
N ASN A 301 6.02 -21.16 4.97
CA ASN A 301 6.78 -20.52 3.89
C ASN A 301 8.27 -20.92 3.95
N ARG A 302 8.83 -21.27 2.80
CA ARG A 302 10.23 -21.71 2.71
C ARG A 302 11.17 -20.53 2.88
N LYS A 303 12.25 -20.80 3.62
CA LYS A 303 13.38 -19.87 3.84
C LYS A 303 13.03 -18.57 4.57
N SER A 304 11.88 -18.55 5.24
CA SER A 304 11.39 -17.44 6.09
C SER A 304 11.40 -17.78 7.59
N GLY A 305 12.41 -18.52 8.06
CA GLY A 305 12.54 -18.89 9.49
C GLY A 305 11.68 -20.05 9.98
N SER A 306 11.02 -20.81 9.09
CA SER A 306 10.10 -21.90 9.46
C SER A 306 10.72 -23.02 10.32
N SER A 307 12.02 -23.31 10.16
CA SER A 307 12.73 -24.26 11.04
C SER A 307 12.84 -23.78 12.48
N THR A 308 13.02 -22.47 12.68
CA THR A 308 13.14 -21.84 13.99
C THR A 308 11.79 -21.90 14.70
N VAL A 309 10.72 -21.49 14.02
CA VAL A 309 9.35 -21.57 14.56
C VAL A 309 8.95 -23.01 14.88
N ARG A 310 9.33 -23.98 14.04
CA ARG A 310 9.13 -25.41 14.34
C ARG A 310 9.82 -25.82 15.65
N ASN A 311 11.04 -25.33 15.92
CA ASN A 311 11.74 -25.64 17.16
C ASN A 311 11.03 -25.03 18.38
N TRP A 312 10.53 -23.80 18.26
CA TRP A 312 9.72 -23.18 19.31
C TRP A 312 8.48 -23.99 19.63
N ILE A 313 7.69 -24.35 18.61
CA ILE A 313 6.46 -25.12 18.81
C ILE A 313 6.78 -26.47 19.46
N LYS A 314 7.88 -27.14 19.08
CA LYS A 314 8.32 -28.39 19.73
C LYS A 314 8.61 -28.22 21.23
N VAL A 315 9.27 -27.13 21.62
CA VAL A 315 9.57 -26.86 23.03
C VAL A 315 8.32 -26.46 23.81
N LEU A 316 7.41 -25.73 23.17
CA LEU A 316 6.18 -25.25 23.81
C LEU A 316 5.08 -26.31 23.90
N ALA A 317 5.07 -27.32 23.01
CA ALA A 317 4.05 -28.38 23.00
C ALA A 317 3.83 -29.06 24.36
N PRO A 318 4.87 -29.56 25.06
CA PRO A 318 4.67 -30.15 26.40
C PRO A 318 4.28 -29.10 27.44
N LYS A 319 4.81 -27.87 27.34
CA LYS A 319 4.56 -26.78 28.32
C LYS A 319 3.13 -26.28 28.26
N ASN A 320 2.62 -26.11 27.04
CA ASN A 320 1.30 -25.53 26.75
C ASN A 320 0.25 -26.61 26.41
N ARG A 321 0.60 -27.90 26.57
CA ARG A 321 -0.30 -29.07 26.48
C ARG A 321 -1.10 -29.15 25.17
N PHE A 322 -0.42 -29.04 24.03
CA PHE A 322 -1.05 -29.21 22.71
C PHE A 322 -0.41 -30.34 21.91
N HIS A 323 -1.20 -30.92 21.01
CA HIS A 323 -0.79 -32.00 20.12
C HIS A 323 -0.10 -31.45 18.87
N MET A 324 0.86 -32.20 18.34
CA MET A 324 1.52 -31.90 17.08
C MET A 324 1.43 -33.09 16.13
N ILE A 325 0.95 -32.86 14.91
CA ILE A 325 1.08 -33.86 13.84
C ILE A 325 2.48 -33.71 13.25
N LYS A 326 3.31 -34.76 13.34
CA LYS A 326 4.66 -34.73 12.78
C LYS A 326 4.60 -34.90 11.25
N SER A 327 5.59 -34.31 10.58
CA SER A 327 5.83 -34.54 9.15
C SER A 327 5.93 -36.03 8.86
N GLY A 328 5.17 -36.53 7.87
CA GLY A 328 5.10 -37.95 7.52
C GLY A 328 4.17 -38.81 8.41
N GLN A 329 3.54 -38.25 9.44
CA GLN A 329 2.47 -38.91 10.23
C GLN A 329 1.07 -38.49 9.77
N THR A 330 0.97 -37.85 8.61
CA THR A 330 -0.31 -37.49 7.99
C THR A 330 -0.94 -38.70 7.33
N ARG A 331 -2.28 -38.78 7.33
CA ARG A 331 -3.00 -39.79 6.54
C ARG A 331 -2.86 -39.54 5.03
N LEU A 332 -2.34 -38.37 4.66
CA LEU A 332 -1.95 -37.97 3.32
C LEU A 332 -0.49 -38.37 3.07
N PRO A 333 -0.21 -39.49 2.37
CA PRO A 333 1.15 -39.82 1.94
C PRO A 333 1.65 -38.75 0.95
N ASN A 334 2.92 -38.35 1.07
CA ASN A 334 3.55 -37.34 0.22
C ASN A 334 2.78 -36.01 0.16
N PHE A 335 2.56 -35.38 1.33
CA PHE A 335 1.84 -34.12 1.46
C PHE A 335 2.29 -33.10 0.39
N PRO A 336 1.43 -32.76 -0.58
CA PRO A 336 1.86 -31.99 -1.73
C PRO A 336 1.88 -30.49 -1.40
N TYR A 337 2.75 -29.73 -2.08
CA TYR A 337 2.76 -28.27 -1.96
C TYR A 337 1.44 -27.67 -2.43
N SER A 338 0.94 -28.16 -3.57
CA SER A 338 -0.34 -27.78 -4.17
C SER A 338 -1.33 -28.94 -4.03
N MET A 339 -2.53 -28.65 -3.56
CA MET A 339 -3.61 -29.63 -3.42
C MET A 339 -4.66 -29.45 -4.51
N SER A 340 -5.25 -30.57 -4.93
CA SER A 340 -6.54 -30.54 -5.66
C SER A 340 -7.68 -30.39 -4.66
N ILE A 341 -8.88 -30.03 -5.14
CA ILE A 341 -10.08 -29.87 -4.31
C ILE A 341 -10.35 -31.12 -3.44
N GLY A 342 -10.23 -32.32 -4.01
CA GLY A 342 -10.38 -33.57 -3.25
C GLY A 342 -9.34 -33.74 -2.14
N ARG A 343 -8.08 -33.34 -2.38
CA ARG A 343 -7.02 -33.38 -1.37
C ARG A 343 -7.21 -32.31 -0.29
N GLU A 344 -7.73 -31.15 -0.63
CA GLU A 344 -8.12 -30.12 0.35
C GLU A 344 -9.20 -30.67 1.29
N GLN A 345 -10.23 -31.34 0.76
CA GLN A 345 -11.26 -32.00 1.59
C GLN A 345 -10.66 -33.06 2.53
N GLU A 346 -9.79 -33.96 2.02
CA GLU A 346 -9.13 -34.97 2.86
C GLU A 346 -8.28 -34.34 3.98
N PHE A 347 -7.64 -33.21 3.69
CA PHE A 347 -6.89 -32.43 4.68
C PHE A 347 -7.80 -31.85 5.75
N VAL A 348 -8.90 -31.19 5.36
CA VAL A 348 -9.90 -30.63 6.29
C VAL A 348 -10.46 -31.73 7.19
N ASP A 349 -10.82 -32.87 6.62
CA ASP A 349 -11.32 -34.05 7.34
C ASP A 349 -10.29 -34.61 8.34
N GLN A 350 -9.01 -34.66 7.97
CA GLN A 350 -7.95 -35.07 8.88
C GLN A 350 -7.86 -34.10 10.07
N ILE A 351 -7.86 -32.79 9.80
CA ILE A 351 -7.80 -31.77 10.85
C ILE A 351 -9.03 -31.85 11.74
N LYS A 352 -10.23 -32.08 11.20
CA LYS A 352 -11.48 -32.23 11.94
C LYS A 352 -11.41 -33.35 12.98
N ARG A 353 -10.88 -34.53 12.61
CA ARG A 353 -10.80 -35.73 13.48
C ARG A 353 -9.63 -35.72 14.47
N SER A 354 -8.75 -34.73 14.40
CA SER A 354 -7.51 -34.70 15.19
C SER A 354 -7.73 -34.17 16.62
N PRO A 355 -7.00 -34.69 17.62
CA PRO A 355 -7.16 -34.28 19.02
C PRO A 355 -6.77 -32.81 19.24
N ARG A 356 -7.51 -32.12 20.11
CA ARG A 356 -7.33 -30.69 20.43
C ARG A 356 -6.67 -30.50 21.80
N PRO A 357 -5.95 -29.38 22.04
CA PRO A 357 -5.54 -28.37 21.06
C PRO A 357 -4.51 -28.95 20.08
N LEU A 358 -4.51 -28.48 18.83
CA LEU A 358 -3.71 -29.03 17.75
C LEU A 358 -2.84 -27.97 17.09
N VAL A 359 -1.59 -28.34 16.77
CA VAL A 359 -0.77 -27.65 15.78
C VAL A 359 -0.47 -28.57 14.60
N PHE A 360 -0.83 -28.13 13.40
CA PHE A 360 -0.45 -28.75 12.14
C PHE A 360 0.57 -27.87 11.42
N MET A 361 1.67 -28.44 10.92
CA MET A 361 2.68 -27.66 10.21
C MET A 361 3.30 -28.38 9.03
N GLU A 362 3.00 -27.91 7.82
CA GLU A 362 3.63 -28.42 6.61
C GLU A 362 3.95 -27.34 5.58
N HIS A 363 4.69 -27.70 4.53
CA HIS A 363 4.89 -26.81 3.37
C HIS A 363 3.75 -27.01 2.37
N PHE A 364 2.80 -26.08 2.35
CA PHE A 364 1.65 -26.07 1.45
C PHE A 364 1.00 -24.68 1.39
N TYR A 365 0.08 -24.50 0.46
CA TYR A 365 -0.63 -23.23 0.26
C TYR A 365 -1.92 -23.14 1.09
N PHE A 366 -2.38 -21.92 1.35
CA PHE A 366 -3.61 -21.67 2.09
C PHE A 366 -4.81 -22.44 1.52
N VAL A 367 -5.66 -22.95 2.41
CA VAL A 367 -6.92 -23.64 2.10
C VAL A 367 -8.02 -22.97 2.90
N ASP A 368 -9.07 -22.48 2.23
CA ASP A 368 -10.22 -21.91 2.92
C ASP A 368 -11.14 -23.03 3.45
N PHE A 369 -11.00 -23.35 4.74
CA PHE A 369 -11.74 -24.44 5.39
C PHE A 369 -13.26 -24.23 5.33
N ARG A 370 -13.72 -22.98 5.27
CA ARG A 370 -15.15 -22.65 5.22
C ARG A 370 -15.84 -23.21 3.97
N ARG A 371 -15.08 -23.49 2.92
CA ARG A 371 -15.57 -24.12 1.68
C ARG A 371 -15.95 -25.59 1.86
N TYR A 372 -15.37 -26.25 2.85
CA TYR A 372 -15.47 -27.70 3.08
C TYR A 372 -16.21 -28.02 4.37
N ASP A 373 -16.00 -27.22 5.41
CA ASP A 373 -16.69 -27.31 6.68
C ASP A 373 -16.84 -25.90 7.31
N PRO A 374 -18.01 -25.27 7.15
CA PRO A 374 -18.26 -23.92 7.67
C PRO A 374 -18.13 -23.78 9.19
N GLN A 375 -18.23 -24.88 9.94
CA GLN A 375 -18.12 -24.88 11.40
C GLN A 375 -16.66 -25.02 11.87
N LEU A 376 -15.75 -25.43 10.98
CA LEU A 376 -14.35 -25.63 11.30
C LEU A 376 -13.52 -24.42 10.87
N ASN A 377 -13.23 -23.52 11.81
CA ASN A 377 -12.40 -22.35 11.54
C ASN A 377 -11.04 -22.42 12.26
N PRO A 378 -9.98 -22.97 11.63
CA PRO A 378 -8.66 -22.99 12.22
C PRO A 378 -7.98 -21.61 12.15
N THR A 379 -7.06 -21.36 13.07
CA THR A 379 -6.23 -20.17 13.03
C THR A 379 -5.00 -20.42 12.18
N TRP A 380 -4.76 -19.55 11.20
CA TRP A 380 -3.60 -19.66 10.33
C TRP A 380 -2.42 -18.83 10.85
N LEU A 381 -1.22 -19.37 10.66
CA LEU A 381 0.05 -18.73 10.95
C LEU A 381 0.96 -18.89 9.74
N ASN A 382 1.70 -17.84 9.42
CA ASN A 382 2.84 -17.94 8.51
C ASN A 382 3.91 -16.89 8.84
N LEU A 383 5.04 -16.96 8.15
CA LEU A 383 6.10 -15.97 8.23
C LEU A 383 6.55 -15.55 6.83
N VAL A 384 6.88 -14.28 6.69
CA VAL A 384 7.51 -13.71 5.50
C VAL A 384 8.96 -13.32 5.78
N ARG A 385 9.71 -13.14 4.69
CA ARG A 385 11.08 -12.65 4.68
C ARG A 385 11.24 -11.69 3.51
N GLU A 386 12.17 -10.74 3.60
CA GLU A 386 12.51 -9.87 2.47
C GLU A 386 12.73 -10.73 1.20
N PRO A 387 11.98 -10.49 0.11
CA PRO A 387 11.90 -11.38 -1.04
C PRO A 387 13.24 -11.70 -1.71
N ILE A 388 14.13 -10.73 -1.86
CA ILE A 388 15.42 -10.91 -2.53
C ILE A 388 16.31 -11.81 -1.67
N SER A 389 16.39 -11.53 -0.37
CA SER A 389 17.08 -12.32 0.63
C SER A 389 16.50 -13.74 0.71
N ARG A 390 15.18 -13.90 0.60
CA ARG A 390 14.50 -15.20 0.53
C ARG A 390 14.86 -15.95 -0.75
N PHE A 391 14.86 -15.27 -1.89
CA PHE A 391 15.23 -15.82 -3.20
C PHE A 391 16.68 -16.31 -3.21
N ALA A 392 17.62 -15.49 -2.75
CA ALA A 392 19.01 -15.89 -2.59
C ALA A 392 19.16 -17.08 -1.64
N SER A 393 18.44 -17.07 -0.51
CA SER A 393 18.48 -18.18 0.43
C SER A 393 17.90 -19.48 -0.12
N LEU A 394 16.89 -19.41 -0.99
CA LEU A 394 16.37 -20.56 -1.73
C LEU A 394 17.41 -21.08 -2.74
N PHE A 395 17.99 -20.19 -3.54
CA PHE A 395 19.00 -20.49 -4.55
C PHE A 395 20.17 -21.28 -3.96
N TYR A 396 20.81 -20.74 -2.91
CA TYR A 396 21.95 -21.39 -2.27
C TYR A 396 21.55 -22.58 -1.40
N HIS A 397 20.31 -22.63 -0.91
CA HIS A 397 19.81 -23.82 -0.25
C HIS A 397 19.74 -24.99 -1.23
N GLN A 398 19.18 -24.83 -2.43
CA GLN A 398 19.07 -25.92 -3.41
C GLN A 398 20.45 -26.45 -3.86
N ARG A 399 21.50 -25.63 -3.77
CA ARG A 399 22.88 -26.02 -4.10
C ARG A 399 23.63 -26.75 -2.99
N LYS A 400 23.01 -27.05 -1.84
CA LYS A 400 23.64 -27.90 -0.83
C LYS A 400 23.54 -29.37 -1.25
N MET A 401 24.69 -29.99 -1.52
CA MET A 401 24.83 -31.40 -1.94
C MET A 401 23.99 -32.38 -1.09
N LYS A 402 23.90 -32.14 0.23
CA LYS A 402 23.14 -32.97 1.16
C LYS A 402 21.63 -33.10 0.83
N ILE A 403 21.03 -32.12 0.17
CA ILE A 403 19.59 -32.13 -0.19
C ILE A 403 19.29 -33.09 -1.36
N TRP A 404 20.32 -33.40 -2.15
CA TRP A 404 20.25 -34.31 -3.29
C TRP A 404 20.67 -35.74 -2.94
N LYS A 405 20.86 -36.05 -1.66
CA LYS A 405 21.08 -37.44 -1.21
C LYS A 405 19.86 -38.28 -1.55
N GLY A 406 20.05 -39.36 -2.33
CA GLY A 406 18.96 -40.23 -2.79
C GLY A 406 18.12 -39.66 -3.94
N LYS A 407 18.57 -38.60 -4.62
CA LYS A 407 17.90 -37.98 -5.79
C LYS A 407 18.86 -37.89 -6.97
N GLN A 408 18.32 -37.75 -8.18
CA GLN A 408 19.13 -37.41 -9.36
C GLN A 408 19.82 -36.06 -9.14
N LYS A 409 21.15 -36.04 -9.19
CA LYS A 409 21.95 -34.83 -8.95
C LYS A 409 22.11 -34.01 -10.24
N PRO A 410 22.03 -32.67 -10.18
CA PRO A 410 22.47 -31.79 -11.25
C PRO A 410 23.97 -31.93 -11.55
N PRO A 411 24.46 -31.42 -12.71
CA PRO A 411 25.88 -31.37 -13.03
C PRO A 411 26.69 -30.56 -11.99
N GLU A 412 27.99 -30.86 -11.84
CA GLU A 412 28.85 -30.18 -10.85
C GLU A 412 28.90 -28.65 -11.04
N GLY A 413 28.92 -28.17 -12.29
CA GLY A 413 28.88 -26.75 -12.62
C GLY A 413 27.63 -26.03 -12.06
N TRP A 414 26.50 -26.72 -11.97
CA TRP A 414 25.26 -26.16 -11.43
C TRP A 414 25.39 -25.80 -9.94
N PHE A 415 26.10 -26.64 -9.17
CA PHE A 415 26.34 -26.42 -7.74
C PHE A 415 27.28 -25.25 -7.45
N ARG A 416 28.23 -24.97 -8.37
CA ARG A 416 29.22 -23.89 -8.24
C ARG A 416 28.71 -22.54 -8.74
N LYS A 417 27.74 -22.54 -9.66
CA LYS A 417 27.16 -21.33 -10.25
C LYS A 417 26.61 -20.38 -9.19
N ASN A 418 26.95 -19.10 -9.29
CA ASN A 418 26.44 -18.07 -8.38
C ASN A 418 25.08 -17.50 -8.86
N ILE A 419 24.42 -16.72 -7.99
CA ILE A 419 23.06 -16.24 -8.25
C ILE A 419 23.02 -15.22 -9.40
N SER A 420 24.03 -14.37 -9.53
CA SER A 420 24.14 -13.37 -10.59
C SER A 420 24.27 -14.04 -11.95
N GLU A 421 25.19 -15.01 -12.08
CA GLU A 421 25.35 -15.83 -13.28
C GLU A 421 24.05 -16.53 -13.65
N CYS A 422 23.33 -17.10 -12.68
CA CYS A 422 22.09 -17.80 -12.95
C CYS A 422 20.97 -16.88 -13.46
N VAL A 423 20.85 -15.69 -12.90
CA VAL A 423 19.84 -14.68 -13.30
C VAL A 423 20.21 -14.01 -14.62
N LEU A 424 21.48 -13.69 -14.85
CA LEU A 424 21.93 -13.01 -16.06
C LEU A 424 21.85 -13.96 -17.28
N ASN A 425 22.17 -15.24 -17.11
CA ASN A 425 22.04 -16.27 -18.14
C ASN A 425 20.59 -16.77 -18.35
N ASP A 426 19.63 -16.27 -17.56
CA ASP A 426 18.23 -16.72 -17.57
C ASP A 426 18.07 -18.25 -17.43
N ASP A 427 18.91 -18.88 -16.57
CA ASP A 427 18.86 -20.31 -16.29
C ASP A 427 17.46 -20.73 -15.78
N PRO A 428 16.97 -21.95 -16.09
CA PRO A 428 15.59 -22.35 -15.77
C PRO A 428 15.14 -22.16 -14.31
N GLU A 429 16.02 -22.33 -13.32
CA GLU A 429 15.69 -22.17 -11.90
C GLU A 429 15.69 -20.71 -11.39
N CYS A 430 16.34 -19.81 -12.13
CA CYS A 430 16.42 -18.38 -11.82
C CYS A 430 15.66 -17.51 -12.80
N SER A 431 15.27 -18.04 -13.96
CA SER A 431 14.50 -17.35 -14.97
C SER A 431 13.13 -17.04 -14.40
N ILE A 432 12.75 -15.77 -14.48
CA ILE A 432 11.45 -15.33 -13.99
C ILE A 432 10.83 -14.39 -14.99
N LYS A 433 10.00 -14.99 -15.85
CA LYS A 433 9.27 -14.30 -16.91
C LYS A 433 7.80 -14.19 -16.50
N LYS A 434 7.13 -13.10 -16.92
CA LYS A 434 5.68 -12.95 -16.74
C LYS A 434 4.96 -14.13 -17.39
N GLY A 435 3.96 -14.70 -16.71
CA GLY A 435 3.22 -15.89 -17.17
C GLY A 435 3.87 -17.24 -16.86
N TYR A 436 5.06 -17.28 -16.26
CA TYR A 436 5.63 -18.53 -15.75
C TYR A 436 4.92 -18.90 -14.43
N TYR A 437 4.75 -20.20 -14.20
CA TYR A 437 4.19 -20.73 -12.97
C TYR A 437 5.30 -21.15 -12.02
N ARG A 438 5.38 -20.50 -10.86
CA ARG A 438 6.33 -20.86 -9.80
C ARG A 438 5.77 -20.54 -8.43
N GLU A 439 6.33 -21.21 -7.43
CA GLU A 439 6.11 -20.85 -6.04
C GLU A 439 6.71 -19.45 -5.75
N GLN A 440 5.85 -18.55 -5.27
CA GLN A 440 6.19 -17.21 -4.77
C GLN A 440 5.86 -17.15 -3.26
N GLN A 441 6.30 -16.12 -2.57
CA GLN A 441 5.95 -15.90 -1.16
C GLN A 441 4.44 -15.67 -1.02
N LEU A 442 3.83 -14.91 -1.94
CA LEU A 442 2.38 -14.71 -1.97
C LEU A 442 1.58 -15.99 -2.21
N THR A 443 2.15 -17.00 -2.88
CA THR A 443 1.44 -18.26 -3.18
C THR A 443 0.98 -18.96 -1.91
N TYR A 444 1.76 -18.87 -0.83
CA TYR A 444 1.41 -19.47 0.46
C TYR A 444 0.14 -18.87 1.08
N PHE A 445 -0.21 -17.62 0.73
CA PHE A 445 -1.39 -16.93 1.25
C PHE A 445 -2.55 -16.93 0.25
N CYS A 446 -2.24 -16.84 -1.05
CA CYS A 446 -3.25 -16.86 -2.11
C CYS A 446 -4.01 -18.20 -2.17
N GLY A 447 -3.29 -19.33 -2.10
CA GLY A 447 -3.87 -20.67 -2.08
C GLY A 447 -3.49 -21.54 -3.28
N ASN A 448 -4.27 -22.59 -3.52
CA ASN A 448 -3.93 -23.66 -4.48
C ASN A 448 -4.32 -23.38 -5.95
N ALA A 449 -5.07 -22.30 -6.22
CA ALA A 449 -5.46 -21.93 -7.58
C ALA A 449 -4.22 -21.73 -8.48
N LEU A 450 -4.34 -22.05 -9.77
CA LEU A 450 -3.22 -21.97 -10.71
C LEU A 450 -2.68 -20.53 -10.82
N GLU A 451 -3.59 -19.55 -10.85
CA GLU A 451 -3.28 -18.11 -10.84
C GLU A 451 -2.43 -17.66 -9.65
N CYS A 452 -2.51 -18.34 -8.49
CA CYS A 452 -1.69 -18.03 -7.32
C CYS A 452 -0.18 -18.30 -7.51
N ARG A 453 0.17 -19.06 -8.56
CA ARG A 453 1.55 -19.39 -8.93
C ARG A 453 2.03 -18.62 -10.15
N GLU A 454 1.16 -17.87 -10.81
CA GLU A 454 1.53 -17.09 -11.98
C GLU A 454 2.37 -15.88 -11.54
N VAL A 455 3.55 -15.73 -12.13
CA VAL A 455 4.44 -14.60 -11.84
C VAL A 455 3.80 -13.30 -12.31
N GLY A 456 3.72 -12.34 -11.38
CA GLY A 456 3.24 -11.00 -11.68
C GLY A 456 1.72 -10.86 -11.76
N ASN A 457 0.95 -11.82 -11.24
CA ASN A 457 -0.51 -11.76 -11.18
C ASN A 457 -1.01 -10.96 -9.94
N LEU A 458 -1.67 -9.79 -10.11
CA LEU A 458 -2.21 -9.08 -8.92
C LEU A 458 -3.46 -9.70 -8.34
N LYS A 459 -4.27 -10.47 -9.08
CA LYS A 459 -5.40 -11.17 -8.45
C LYS A 459 -4.88 -12.06 -7.34
N ALA A 460 -3.76 -12.73 -7.61
CA ALA A 460 -3.08 -13.54 -6.61
C ALA A 460 -2.58 -12.74 -5.41
N LEU A 461 -2.01 -11.54 -5.64
CA LEU A 461 -1.59 -10.65 -4.56
C LEU A 461 -2.78 -10.14 -3.73
N ALA A 462 -3.83 -9.65 -4.39
CA ALA A 462 -5.01 -9.11 -3.71
C ALA A 462 -5.72 -10.20 -2.90
N LEU A 463 -5.84 -11.41 -3.45
CA LEU A 463 -6.36 -12.57 -2.73
C LEU A 463 -5.43 -12.99 -1.57
N ALA A 464 -4.12 -12.93 -1.74
CA ALA A 464 -3.17 -13.18 -0.65
C ALA A 464 -3.38 -12.18 0.51
N LYS A 465 -3.45 -10.87 0.22
CA LYS A 465 -3.73 -9.83 1.21
C LYS A 465 -5.09 -10.04 1.90
N LEU A 466 -6.14 -10.37 1.12
CA LEU A 466 -7.47 -10.71 1.64
C LEU A 466 -7.42 -11.87 2.64
N ASN A 467 -6.76 -12.96 2.24
CA ASN A 467 -6.68 -14.16 3.05
C ASN A 467 -5.90 -13.89 4.34
N ILE A 468 -4.80 -13.11 4.25
CA ILE A 468 -4.04 -12.66 5.43
C ILE A 468 -4.95 -11.95 6.42
N GLU A 469 -5.70 -10.94 5.99
CA GLU A 469 -6.56 -10.20 6.93
C GLU A 469 -7.68 -11.06 7.50
N SER A 470 -8.26 -11.92 6.66
CA SER A 470 -9.43 -12.70 7.05
C SER A 470 -9.10 -13.92 7.92
N HIS A 471 -7.89 -14.51 7.79
CA HIS A 471 -7.59 -15.84 8.36
C HIS A 471 -6.28 -15.93 9.15
N PHE A 472 -5.37 -14.97 8.98
CA PHE A 472 -4.05 -15.00 9.62
C PHE A 472 -3.95 -13.89 10.67
N PRO A 473 -4.30 -14.18 11.93
CA PRO A 473 -4.11 -13.22 13.00
C PRO A 473 -2.69 -12.69 13.09
N VAL A 474 -1.71 -13.59 12.96
CA VAL A 474 -0.29 -13.25 12.98
C VAL A 474 0.36 -13.76 11.71
N VAL A 475 0.98 -12.86 10.98
CA VAL A 475 1.98 -13.18 9.96
C VAL A 475 3.29 -12.54 10.42
N GLY A 476 4.26 -13.36 10.80
CA GLY A 476 5.54 -12.87 11.30
C GLY A 476 6.44 -12.38 10.17
N VAL A 477 7.38 -11.51 10.51
CA VAL A 477 8.43 -11.03 9.60
C VAL A 477 9.77 -11.47 10.16
N LEU A 478 10.57 -12.18 9.36
CA LEU A 478 11.85 -12.72 9.84
C LEU A 478 12.81 -11.63 10.34
N GLU A 479 12.82 -10.49 9.66
CA GLU A 479 13.62 -9.31 9.98
C GLU A 479 13.11 -8.56 11.22
N LEU A 480 11.84 -8.74 11.60
CA LEU A 480 11.21 -8.18 12.81
C LEU A 480 10.86 -9.29 13.80
N PHE A 481 11.89 -9.99 14.23
CA PHE A 481 11.74 -11.24 14.99
C PHE A 481 11.20 -11.02 16.41
N ASN A 482 11.59 -9.92 17.05
CA ASN A 482 11.15 -9.59 18.41
C ASN A 482 9.66 -9.22 18.41
N GLU A 483 9.24 -8.43 17.44
CA GLU A 483 7.86 -8.05 17.17
C GLU A 483 7.02 -9.29 16.87
N THR A 484 7.54 -10.19 16.03
CA THR A 484 6.91 -11.49 15.75
C THR A 484 6.71 -12.31 17.04
N LEU A 485 7.71 -12.37 17.92
CA LEU A 485 7.61 -13.07 19.20
C LEU A 485 6.57 -12.46 20.14
N VAL A 486 6.50 -11.12 20.19
CA VAL A 486 5.50 -10.38 20.98
C VAL A 486 4.10 -10.69 20.45
N ALA A 487 3.87 -10.54 19.14
CA ALA A 487 2.57 -10.82 18.53
C ALA A 487 2.12 -12.27 18.78
N LEU A 488 3.01 -13.25 18.57
CA LEU A 488 2.72 -14.66 18.81
C LEU A 488 2.35 -14.94 20.27
N GLU A 489 3.13 -14.45 21.23
CA GLU A 489 2.89 -14.73 22.65
C GLU A 489 1.59 -14.09 23.16
N LEU A 490 1.27 -12.88 22.68
CA LEU A 490 0.10 -12.13 23.15
C LEU A 490 -1.18 -12.52 22.43
N LEU A 491 -1.16 -12.69 21.11
CA LEU A 491 -2.35 -12.98 20.33
C LEU A 491 -2.69 -14.48 20.30
N LEU A 492 -1.68 -15.36 20.40
CA LEU A 492 -1.84 -16.81 20.37
C LEU A 492 -1.26 -17.50 21.63
N PRO A 493 -1.66 -17.07 22.85
CA PRO A 493 -1.03 -17.52 24.10
C PRO A 493 -1.19 -19.01 24.37
N ARG A 494 -2.27 -19.66 23.88
CA ARG A 494 -2.46 -21.10 24.02
C ARG A 494 -1.30 -21.90 23.41
N PHE A 495 -0.68 -21.40 22.35
CA PHE A 495 0.42 -22.09 21.67
C PHE A 495 1.78 -21.49 22.01
N PHE A 496 1.87 -20.17 22.22
CA PHE A 496 3.15 -19.46 22.32
C PHE A 496 3.46 -18.83 23.68
N ARG A 497 2.62 -19.00 24.71
CA ARG A 497 2.91 -18.50 26.06
C ARG A 497 4.26 -19.01 26.56
N GLY A 498 5.08 -18.10 27.08
CA GLY A 498 6.39 -18.37 27.66
C GLY A 498 7.54 -18.43 26.65
N ILE A 499 7.30 -18.14 25.36
CA ILE A 499 8.36 -18.25 24.33
C ILE A 499 9.48 -17.22 24.55
N ARG A 500 9.15 -15.97 24.86
CA ARG A 500 10.16 -14.91 25.07
C ARG A 500 11.02 -15.22 26.29
N GLN A 501 10.41 -15.69 27.38
CA GLN A 501 11.14 -16.13 28.58
C GLN A 501 12.06 -17.32 28.26
N HIS A 502 11.58 -18.30 27.50
CA HIS A 502 12.39 -19.46 27.11
C HIS A 502 13.61 -19.05 26.25
N LEU A 503 13.45 -18.08 25.35
CA LEU A 503 14.55 -17.59 24.53
C LEU A 503 15.55 -16.75 25.34
N ALA A 504 15.09 -16.00 26.33
CA ALA A 504 15.98 -15.24 27.22
C ALA A 504 16.90 -16.14 28.06
N THR A 505 16.43 -17.34 28.45
CA THR A 505 17.22 -18.29 29.25
C THR A 505 18.06 -19.26 28.43
N SER A 506 17.80 -19.36 27.12
CA SER A 506 18.49 -20.29 26.23
C SER A 506 19.49 -19.52 25.35
N GLN A 507 20.77 -19.49 25.72
CA GLN A 507 21.85 -18.83 24.97
C GLN A 507 21.98 -19.29 23.50
N SER A 508 21.32 -20.37 23.08
CA SER A 508 21.60 -21.10 21.83
C SER A 508 20.50 -21.05 20.74
N LEU A 509 19.48 -20.21 20.84
CA LEU A 509 18.37 -20.22 19.86
C LEU A 509 18.23 -18.97 18.97
N PHE A 510 19.05 -17.93 19.20
CA PHE A 510 19.05 -16.69 18.41
C PHE A 510 19.90 -16.73 17.13
N GLN A 511 20.53 -17.87 16.82
CA GLN A 511 21.12 -18.05 15.49
C GLN A 511 20.00 -18.36 14.50
N ALA A 512 19.30 -17.32 14.03
CA ALA A 512 18.93 -17.32 12.63
C ALA A 512 20.19 -17.74 11.87
N ASN A 513 20.12 -18.83 11.10
CA ASN A 513 21.23 -19.21 10.23
C ASN A 513 21.39 -18.10 9.19
N ALA A 514 22.03 -17.00 9.58
CA ALA A 514 22.59 -16.00 8.70
C ALA A 514 23.79 -16.67 8.07
N ASN A 515 23.52 -17.55 7.10
CA ASN A 515 24.53 -17.92 6.14
C ASN A 515 24.61 -16.69 5.24
N PRO A 516 25.61 -15.80 5.40
CA PRO A 516 25.79 -14.71 4.44
C PRO A 516 25.86 -15.34 3.06
N HIS A 517 25.04 -14.81 2.17
CA HIS A 517 25.06 -15.18 0.76
C HIS A 517 25.96 -14.16 0.05
N PRO A 518 26.71 -14.58 -0.98
CA PRO A 518 27.44 -13.64 -1.82
C PRO A 518 26.52 -12.51 -2.31
N ASP A 519 27.08 -11.32 -2.42
CA ASP A 519 26.35 -10.16 -2.94
C ASP A 519 25.87 -10.42 -4.37
N VAL A 520 24.67 -9.92 -4.66
CA VAL A 520 24.07 -10.00 -5.97
C VAL A 520 24.59 -8.83 -6.80
N GLU A 521 25.08 -9.12 -8.00
CA GLU A 521 25.55 -8.08 -8.93
C GLU A 521 24.39 -7.14 -9.28
N HIS A 522 24.68 -5.84 -9.45
CA HIS A 522 23.66 -4.81 -9.65
C HIS A 522 22.69 -5.14 -10.80
N GLN A 523 23.19 -5.63 -11.94
CA GLN A 523 22.35 -6.00 -13.08
C GLN A 523 21.41 -7.17 -12.77
N ALA A 524 21.90 -8.18 -12.05
CA ALA A 524 21.09 -9.32 -11.61
C ALA A 524 20.06 -8.90 -10.55
N LEU A 525 20.44 -7.99 -9.65
CA LEU A 525 19.57 -7.46 -8.62
C LEU A 525 18.36 -6.73 -9.21
N LEU A 526 18.59 -5.88 -10.22
CA LEU A 526 17.51 -5.19 -10.94
C LEU A 526 16.53 -6.18 -11.62
N LYS A 527 17.04 -7.27 -12.22
CA LYS A 527 16.19 -8.35 -12.77
C LYS A 527 15.35 -9.01 -11.67
N ILE A 528 15.96 -9.37 -10.54
CA ILE A 528 15.26 -10.00 -9.42
C ILE A 528 14.18 -9.08 -8.84
N GLN A 529 14.49 -7.80 -8.62
CA GLN A 529 13.58 -6.80 -8.06
C GLN A 529 12.29 -6.65 -8.90
N ARG A 530 12.43 -6.51 -10.22
CA ARG A 530 11.29 -6.36 -11.13
C ARG A 530 10.31 -7.53 -11.05
N VAL A 531 10.85 -8.74 -10.93
CA VAL A 531 10.06 -9.95 -10.87
C VAL A 531 9.38 -10.10 -9.50
N LEU A 532 10.15 -9.92 -8.43
CA LEU A 532 9.68 -10.13 -7.07
C LEU A 532 8.88 -8.95 -6.53
N ALA A 533 8.56 -7.95 -7.36
CA ALA A 533 7.81 -6.76 -6.98
C ALA A 533 6.50 -7.08 -6.22
N LEU A 534 5.80 -8.15 -6.56
CA LEU A 534 4.58 -8.56 -5.83
C LEU A 534 4.85 -9.21 -4.48
N ASP A 535 5.91 -10.02 -4.41
CA ASP A 535 6.37 -10.56 -3.13
C ASP A 535 6.90 -9.42 -2.24
N GLN A 536 7.47 -8.36 -2.81
CA GLN A 536 7.91 -7.15 -2.12
C GLN A 536 6.72 -6.37 -1.56
N ASP A 537 5.69 -6.13 -2.38
CA ASP A 537 4.47 -5.46 -1.90
C ASP A 537 3.81 -6.25 -0.75
N LEU A 538 3.67 -7.59 -0.91
CA LEU A 538 3.15 -8.41 0.18
C LEU A 538 4.02 -8.33 1.45
N TYR A 539 5.34 -8.34 1.29
CA TYR A 539 6.28 -8.24 2.40
C TYR A 539 6.12 -6.91 3.15
N GLU A 540 6.07 -5.78 2.45
CA GLU A 540 5.88 -4.47 3.09
C GLU A 540 4.50 -4.36 3.74
N PHE A 541 3.44 -4.87 3.09
CA PHE A 541 2.10 -4.97 3.68
C PHE A 541 2.12 -5.73 5.01
N VAL A 542 2.73 -6.93 5.06
CA VAL A 542 2.82 -7.73 6.28
C VAL A 542 3.69 -7.04 7.34
N LYS A 543 4.77 -6.39 6.95
CA LYS A 543 5.69 -5.67 7.85
C LYS A 543 5.01 -4.48 8.52
N GLN A 544 4.30 -3.66 7.73
CA GLN A 544 3.49 -2.56 8.25
C GLN A 544 2.40 -3.08 9.19
N ARG A 545 1.68 -4.13 8.75
CA ARG A 545 0.64 -4.79 9.54
C ARG A 545 1.19 -5.22 10.90
N LEU A 546 2.25 -6.04 10.94
CA LEU A 546 2.86 -6.56 12.18
C LEU A 546 3.31 -5.43 13.13
N THR A 547 3.97 -4.41 12.59
CA THR A 547 4.47 -3.26 13.38
C THR A 547 3.31 -2.52 14.04
N LYS A 548 2.22 -2.32 13.30
CA LYS A 548 0.98 -1.72 13.81
C LYS A 548 0.36 -2.57 14.92
N GLN A 549 0.18 -3.89 14.71
CA GLN A 549 -0.42 -4.78 15.73
C GLN A 549 0.37 -4.73 17.04
N VAL A 550 1.70 -4.80 16.95
CA VAL A 550 2.55 -4.81 18.14
C VAL A 550 2.48 -3.47 18.89
N SER A 551 2.46 -2.36 18.17
CA SER A 551 2.32 -1.02 18.75
C SER A 551 0.98 -0.86 19.50
N GLU A 552 -0.11 -1.35 18.90
CA GLU A 552 -1.45 -1.34 19.52
C GLU A 552 -1.51 -2.23 20.77
N LEU A 553 -0.95 -3.43 20.72
CA LEU A 553 -0.87 -4.33 21.88
C LEU A 553 -0.14 -3.69 23.06
N PHE A 554 0.94 -2.93 22.80
CA PHE A 554 1.65 -2.19 23.85
C PHE A 554 0.81 -1.03 24.41
N ARG A 555 0.12 -0.27 23.55
CA ARG A 555 -0.77 0.82 23.96
C ARG A 555 -1.90 0.30 24.85
N SER A 556 -2.57 -0.78 24.44
CA SER A 556 -3.67 -1.40 25.20
C SER A 556 -3.21 -1.94 26.56
N LYS A 557 -2.03 -2.57 26.64
CA LYS A 557 -1.47 -3.00 27.94
C LYS A 557 -1.13 -1.85 28.87
N LYS A 558 -0.61 -0.74 28.33
CA LYS A 558 -0.33 0.47 29.11
C LYS A 558 -1.62 1.07 29.66
N LEU A 559 -2.67 1.13 28.85
CA LEU A 559 -4.00 1.58 29.26
C LEU A 559 -4.58 0.69 30.37
N LEU A 560 -4.53 -0.64 30.23
CA LEU A 560 -4.99 -1.58 31.26
C LEU A 560 -4.23 -1.44 32.59
N LYS A 561 -2.91 -1.22 32.53
CA LYS A 561 -2.09 -1.00 33.73
C LYS A 561 -2.47 0.31 34.45
N ASN A 562 -2.76 1.37 33.70
CA ASN A 562 -3.21 2.65 34.24
C ASN A 562 -4.61 2.54 34.88
N ILE A 563 -5.53 1.78 34.28
CA ILE A 563 -6.85 1.52 34.87
C ILE A 563 -6.75 0.66 36.14
N SER A 564 -5.87 -0.36 36.16
CA SER A 564 -5.66 -1.19 37.35
C SER A 564 -5.00 -0.44 38.53
N THR A 565 -4.29 0.65 38.26
CA THR A 565 -3.65 1.49 39.30
C THR A 565 -4.57 2.60 39.80
N SER A 566 -5.61 2.98 39.03
CA SER A 566 -6.62 3.95 39.45
C SER A 566 -7.82 3.33 40.20
N VAL A 567 -7.89 1.99 40.32
CA VAL A 567 -8.98 1.25 41.01
C VAL A 567 -8.44 0.44 42.19
N SER A 568 -7.51 1.01 42.95
CA SER A 568 -7.17 0.51 44.29
C SER A 568 -7.81 1.47 45.32
N PRO A 569 -8.60 0.97 46.30
CA PRO A 569 -9.26 1.82 47.30
C PRO A 569 -8.27 2.55 48.21
#